data_AF-A0A2W4IK07-F1
#
_entry.id   AF-A0A2W4IK07-F1
#
_cell.length_a   1.000
_cell.length_b   1.000
_cell.length_c   1.000
_cell.angle_alpha   90.00
_cell.angle_beta   90.00
_cell.angle_gamma   90.00
#
_symmetry.space_group_name_H-M   'P 1'
#
loop_
_entity.id
_entity.type
_entity.pdbx_description
1 polymer ?
#
loop_
_entity_poly.entity_id
_entity_poly.type
_entity_poly.pdbx_seq_one_letter_code
_entity_poly.pdbx_strand_id
1 'polypeptide(L)'
;MAKNLVIVESPAKSQTIKKFLGPDYEVKASYGHTVDLPTKELGIDIEKGFALKYVVSPDKRKVLSELKRLSESAEKTWIATDEDREGEAIGWHIANQLKLDIATTPRIVFHEITKTAIEKAVQNPRTIDMSLVNAQQARRVLDRLVGFELSPVLWKKIKTGLSAGRVQSVAVKLIVEREREIQAFEAASFFKVVGTFFSQEQKSFSAELNKQLKSESETLKFLELLKAADYEIKDIEVKPGKKSPSAPFTTSTLQQEASRKLGFSVARTMQVAQKLYEAGHITYMRTDAVNLSDFAIQAAKAQIISEYGEQYSKPTKYATKAKGAQEAHECIRPTHMENHIAGADPSEKKLYQLIWKRTIASQMAPAELEKTKATIQISTTDKLQFIANGEVLKFDGFLKVYMESSDNEDDEETKGMLP
;
A
#
# COMPACT_ATOMS: atom_id res chain seq x y z
N MET A 1 12.78 25.01 -33.02
CA MET A 1 13.26 24.70 -31.66
C MET A 1 12.07 24.77 -30.73
N ALA A 2 11.98 23.88 -29.74
CA ALA A 2 10.87 23.93 -28.78
C ALA A 2 10.94 25.25 -28.00
N LYS A 3 9.79 25.89 -27.77
CA LYS A 3 9.71 27.17 -27.05
C LYS A 3 9.80 26.99 -25.55
N ASN A 4 9.37 25.83 -25.05
CA ASN A 4 9.26 25.55 -23.62
C ASN A 4 10.18 24.39 -23.22
N LEU A 5 10.83 24.51 -22.07
CA LEU A 5 11.54 23.41 -21.42
C LEU A 5 10.71 22.88 -20.24
N VAL A 6 10.47 21.58 -20.16
CA VAL A 6 9.82 20.92 -19.02
C VAL A 6 10.79 19.96 -18.36
N ILE A 7 11.00 20.11 -17.06
CA ILE A 7 11.94 19.30 -16.30
C ILE A 7 11.18 18.33 -15.38
N VAL A 8 11.46 17.05 -15.52
CA VAL A 8 10.89 15.92 -14.73
C VAL A 8 12.01 15.14 -14.05
N GLU A 9 11.72 14.24 -13.11
CA GLU A 9 12.79 13.50 -12.42
C GLU A 9 13.37 12.34 -13.22
N SER A 10 12.55 11.65 -14.01
CA SER A 10 12.94 10.37 -14.64
C SER A 10 12.88 10.42 -16.17
N PRO A 11 13.74 9.66 -16.87
CA PRO A 11 13.68 9.54 -18.33
C PRO A 11 12.36 8.94 -18.83
N ALA A 12 11.79 7.98 -18.12
CA ALA A 12 10.53 7.34 -18.53
C ALA A 12 9.37 8.35 -18.49
N LYS A 13 9.26 9.15 -17.41
CA LYS A 13 8.29 10.25 -17.36
C LYS A 13 8.47 11.23 -18.50
N SER A 14 9.72 11.60 -18.82
CA SER A 14 10.02 12.52 -19.91
C SER A 14 9.49 12.00 -21.24
N GLN A 15 9.69 10.72 -21.53
CA GLN A 15 9.18 10.09 -22.75
C GLN A 15 7.65 10.03 -22.78
N THR A 16 6.99 9.73 -21.66
CA THR A 16 5.53 9.66 -21.58
C THR A 16 4.89 11.04 -21.72
N ILE A 17 5.34 12.03 -20.94
CA ILE A 17 4.80 13.40 -20.94
C ILE A 17 5.04 14.09 -22.28
N LYS A 18 6.19 13.86 -22.93
CA LYS A 18 6.49 14.41 -24.25
C LYS A 18 5.45 14.02 -25.32
N LYS A 19 4.83 12.84 -25.20
CA LYS A 19 3.76 12.39 -26.11
C LYS A 19 2.48 13.24 -25.97
N PHE A 20 2.28 13.89 -24.82
CA PHE A 20 1.07 14.65 -24.52
C PHE A 20 1.24 16.16 -24.73
N LEU A 21 2.44 16.71 -24.50
CA LEU A 21 2.69 18.15 -24.60
C LEU A 21 2.91 18.68 -26.03
N GLY A 22 3.11 17.79 -27.01
CA GLY A 22 3.28 18.19 -28.41
C GLY A 22 4.67 18.79 -28.72
N PRO A 23 4.86 19.37 -29.92
CA PRO A 23 6.19 19.77 -30.42
C PRO A 23 6.75 21.05 -29.81
N ASP A 24 5.92 21.88 -29.16
CA ASP A 24 6.34 23.15 -28.54
C ASP A 24 7.11 22.98 -27.23
N TYR A 25 7.14 21.76 -26.69
CA TYR A 25 7.77 21.43 -25.42
C TYR A 25 8.92 20.45 -25.61
N GLU A 26 10.10 20.84 -25.11
CA GLU A 26 11.21 19.93 -24.88
C GLU A 26 11.14 19.42 -23.43
N VAL A 27 11.02 18.11 -23.26
CA VAL A 27 10.92 17.48 -21.92
C VAL A 27 12.23 16.79 -21.59
N LYS A 28 12.85 17.13 -20.45
CA LYS A 28 14.15 16.59 -20.00
C LYS A 28 14.10 16.08 -18.57
N ALA A 29 14.91 15.07 -18.28
CA ALA A 29 14.99 14.46 -16.96
C ALA A 29 16.16 15.01 -16.13
N SER A 30 15.94 15.28 -14.85
CA SER A 30 16.98 15.65 -13.89
C SER A 30 17.73 14.45 -13.30
N TYR A 31 17.17 13.25 -13.44
CA TYR A 31 17.64 12.00 -12.81
C TYR A 31 17.61 12.08 -11.27
N GLY A 32 16.52 12.65 -10.73
CA GLY A 32 16.30 12.84 -9.30
C GLY A 32 16.96 14.11 -8.73
N HIS A 33 17.46 14.01 -7.49
CA HIS A 33 18.19 15.09 -6.82
C HIS A 33 19.50 15.42 -7.56
N THR A 34 19.71 16.70 -7.87
CA THR A 34 20.93 17.21 -8.52
C THR A 34 21.98 17.71 -7.54
N VAL A 35 21.56 17.97 -6.31
CA VAL A 35 22.38 18.44 -5.20
C VAL A 35 22.10 17.61 -3.95
N ASP A 36 23.08 17.54 -3.07
CA ASP A 36 22.91 16.98 -1.72
C ASP A 36 23.85 17.70 -0.74
N LEU A 37 23.69 17.43 0.55
CA LEU A 37 24.64 17.84 1.58
C LEU A 37 25.97 17.10 1.41
N PRO A 38 27.10 17.75 1.74
CA PRO A 38 28.42 17.13 1.65
C PRO A 38 28.52 15.85 2.50
N THR A 39 29.38 14.93 2.07
CA THR A 39 29.52 13.60 2.68
C THR A 39 30.46 13.57 3.90
N LYS A 40 31.48 14.45 3.91
CA LYS A 40 32.55 14.45 4.93
C LYS A 40 32.34 15.44 6.08
N GLU A 41 31.39 16.37 5.93
CA GLU A 41 31.08 17.39 6.93
C GLU A 41 29.57 17.41 7.16
N LEU A 42 29.13 18.01 8.28
CA LEU A 42 27.72 18.07 8.65
C LEU A 42 26.87 18.72 7.55
N GLY A 43 27.38 19.79 6.94
CA GLY A 43 26.69 20.53 5.87
C GLY A 43 25.53 21.39 6.36
N ILE A 44 25.43 21.61 7.68
CA ILE A 44 24.39 22.38 8.36
C ILE A 44 25.07 23.40 9.26
N ASP A 45 24.76 24.68 9.06
CA ASP A 45 25.23 25.77 9.92
C ASP A 45 24.17 26.01 11.02
N ILE A 46 24.40 25.43 12.20
CA ILE A 46 23.46 25.48 13.33
C ILE A 46 23.32 26.91 13.87
N GLU A 47 24.42 27.66 13.93
CA GLU A 47 24.44 29.04 14.43
C GLU A 47 23.68 30.01 13.51
N LYS A 48 23.65 29.72 12.20
CA LYS A 48 22.88 30.49 11.22
C LYS A 48 21.53 29.89 10.91
N GLY A 49 20.81 29.44 11.94
CA GLY A 49 19.42 28.97 11.81
C GLY A 49 19.28 27.73 10.93
N PHE A 50 20.23 26.79 11.03
CA PHE A 50 20.27 25.53 10.27
C PHE A 50 20.44 25.69 8.75
N ALA A 51 21.14 26.74 8.31
CA ALA A 51 21.40 26.97 6.89
C ALA A 51 22.13 25.76 6.26
N LEU A 52 21.59 25.28 5.13
CA LEU A 52 22.08 24.09 4.45
C LEU A 52 23.12 24.43 3.37
N LYS A 53 24.26 23.73 3.40
CA LYS A 53 25.28 23.81 2.36
C LYS A 53 25.10 22.69 1.35
N TYR A 54 24.39 22.97 0.27
CA TYR A 54 24.23 22.03 -0.84
C TYR A 54 25.45 22.03 -1.77
N VAL A 55 25.82 20.84 -2.24
CA VAL A 55 26.84 20.62 -3.26
C VAL A 55 26.26 19.85 -4.43
N VAL A 56 26.66 20.21 -5.66
CA VAL A 56 26.24 19.48 -6.86
C VAL A 56 26.85 18.07 -6.85
N SER A 57 25.99 17.06 -6.97
CA SER A 57 26.41 15.67 -7.03
C SER A 57 27.32 15.44 -8.25
N PRO A 58 28.50 14.79 -8.09
CA PRO A 58 29.48 14.68 -9.18
C PRO A 58 28.92 14.05 -10.46
N ASP A 59 28.05 13.05 -10.34
CA ASP A 59 27.38 12.33 -11.43
C ASP A 59 26.31 13.18 -12.15
N LYS A 60 25.84 14.28 -11.52
CA LYS A 60 24.77 15.15 -12.05
C LYS A 60 25.27 16.41 -12.74
N ARG A 61 26.59 16.68 -12.74
CA ARG A 61 27.16 17.89 -13.34
C ARG A 61 26.84 18.04 -14.83
N LYS A 62 26.96 16.95 -15.61
CA LYS A 62 26.65 16.97 -17.05
C LYS A 62 25.18 17.28 -17.32
N VAL A 63 24.29 16.64 -16.56
CA VAL A 63 22.84 16.86 -16.65
C VAL A 63 22.51 18.32 -16.34
N LEU A 64 23.07 18.86 -15.26
CA LEU A 64 22.80 20.24 -14.88
C LEU A 64 23.30 21.25 -15.91
N SER A 65 24.48 21.03 -16.49
CA SER A 65 25.00 21.86 -17.57
C SER A 65 24.11 21.84 -18.81
N GLU A 66 23.55 20.66 -19.16
CA GLU A 66 22.60 20.54 -20.27
C GLU A 66 21.29 21.28 -19.97
N LEU A 67 20.71 21.08 -18.79
CA LEU A 67 19.47 21.75 -18.37
C LEU A 67 19.64 23.26 -18.33
N LYS A 68 20.81 23.76 -17.88
CA LYS A 68 21.12 25.19 -17.89
C LYS A 68 21.15 25.77 -19.29
N ARG A 69 21.87 25.11 -20.22
CA ARG A 69 21.91 25.55 -21.62
C ARG A 69 20.51 25.58 -22.25
N LEU A 70 19.69 24.55 -22.01
CA LEU A 70 18.34 24.47 -22.55
C LEU A 70 17.42 25.53 -21.93
N SER A 71 17.55 25.77 -20.63
CA SER A 71 16.76 26.78 -19.91
C SER A 71 17.09 28.20 -20.36
N GLU A 72 18.35 28.49 -20.72
CA GLU A 72 18.76 29.80 -21.26
C GLU A 72 18.22 30.04 -22.68
N SER A 73 17.97 28.96 -23.44
CA SER A 73 17.42 29.03 -24.80
C SER A 73 15.89 28.98 -24.87
N ALA A 74 15.21 28.55 -23.81
CA ALA A 74 13.77 28.41 -23.77
C ALA A 74 13.08 29.75 -23.45
N GLU A 75 11.91 30.00 -24.04
CA GLU A 75 11.05 31.13 -23.67
C GLU A 75 10.52 30.97 -22.24
N LYS A 76 10.24 29.72 -21.82
CA LYS A 76 9.75 29.39 -20.48
C LYS A 76 10.24 28.02 -20.01
N THR A 77 10.69 27.94 -18.76
CA THR A 77 11.07 26.68 -18.10
C THR A 77 10.00 26.29 -17.09
N TRP A 78 9.58 25.02 -17.12
CA TRP A 78 8.53 24.44 -16.30
C TRP A 78 9.09 23.32 -15.43
N ILE A 79 8.62 23.25 -14.19
CA ILE A 79 8.95 22.18 -13.25
C ILE A 79 7.77 21.21 -13.15
N ALA A 80 8.03 19.93 -13.44
CA ALA A 80 7.02 18.88 -13.51
C ALA A 80 7.44 17.66 -12.67
N THR A 81 7.96 17.92 -11.47
CA THR A 81 8.31 16.90 -10.48
C THR A 81 7.07 16.32 -9.79
N ASP A 82 7.21 15.22 -9.07
CA ASP A 82 6.13 14.59 -8.30
C ASP A 82 5.55 15.55 -7.26
N GLU A 83 4.28 15.36 -6.92
CA GLU A 83 3.51 16.25 -6.04
C GLU A 83 3.86 16.10 -4.55
N ASP A 84 4.72 15.15 -4.19
CA ASP A 84 5.18 14.97 -2.81
C ASP A 84 6.26 16.02 -2.41
N ARG A 85 6.55 16.11 -1.11
CA ARG A 85 7.57 17.02 -0.59
C ARG A 85 8.97 16.77 -1.16
N GLU A 86 9.28 15.53 -1.58
CA GLU A 86 10.58 15.21 -2.20
C GLU A 86 10.66 15.78 -3.61
N GLY A 87 9.60 15.59 -4.42
CA GLY A 87 9.47 16.19 -5.74
C GLY A 87 9.48 17.72 -5.68
N GLU A 88 8.85 18.33 -4.67
CA GLU A 88 8.89 19.77 -4.47
C GLU A 88 10.30 20.28 -4.15
N ALA A 89 11.03 19.58 -3.28
CA ALA A 89 12.43 19.91 -2.98
C ALA A 89 13.36 19.72 -4.20
N ILE A 90 13.16 18.67 -5.00
CA ILE A 90 13.89 18.48 -6.27
C ILE A 90 13.62 19.66 -7.21
N GLY A 91 12.35 20.04 -7.36
CA GLY A 91 11.94 21.18 -8.18
C GLY A 91 12.60 22.49 -7.75
N TRP A 92 12.61 22.76 -6.44
CA TRP A 92 13.28 23.91 -5.84
C TRP A 92 14.81 23.90 -6.04
N HIS A 93 15.47 22.75 -5.84
CA HIS A 93 16.90 22.62 -6.10
C HIS A 93 17.23 22.92 -7.56
N ILE A 94 16.48 22.36 -8.51
CA ILE A 94 16.67 22.59 -9.93
C ILE A 94 16.49 24.07 -10.24
N ALA A 95 15.39 24.68 -9.79
CA ALA A 95 15.12 26.10 -10.04
C ALA A 95 16.26 27.00 -9.54
N ASN A 96 16.78 26.76 -8.34
CA ASN A 96 17.93 27.50 -7.81
C ASN A 96 19.22 27.29 -8.62
N GLN A 97 19.54 26.05 -8.99
CA GLN A 97 20.75 25.77 -9.77
C GLN A 97 20.68 26.37 -11.18
N LEU A 98 19.48 26.48 -11.74
CA LEU A 98 19.20 27.13 -13.02
C LEU A 98 18.99 28.65 -12.90
N LYS A 99 19.03 29.21 -11.69
CA LYS A 99 18.77 30.63 -11.37
C LYS A 99 17.40 31.13 -11.85
N LEU A 100 16.38 30.27 -11.76
CA LEU A 100 15.00 30.62 -12.06
C LEU A 100 14.35 31.35 -10.89
N ASP A 101 13.38 32.23 -11.18
CA ASP A 101 12.59 32.91 -10.16
C ASP A 101 11.50 31.96 -9.61
N ILE A 102 11.62 31.59 -8.34
CA ILE A 102 10.71 30.69 -7.63
C ILE A 102 9.27 31.23 -7.61
N ALA A 103 9.10 32.56 -7.60
CA ALA A 103 7.78 33.20 -7.52
C ALA A 103 7.00 33.17 -8.84
N THR A 104 7.67 32.95 -9.97
CA THR A 104 7.04 32.99 -11.30
C THR A 104 7.23 31.73 -12.12
N THR A 105 8.16 30.85 -11.72
CA THR A 105 8.43 29.61 -12.45
C THR A 105 7.22 28.68 -12.35
N PRO A 106 6.61 28.29 -13.48
CA PRO A 106 5.44 27.44 -13.46
C PRO A 106 5.79 26.02 -13.01
N ARG A 107 5.01 25.53 -12.06
CA ARG A 107 5.08 24.22 -11.45
C ARG A 107 3.78 23.47 -11.76
N ILE A 108 3.88 22.36 -12.49
CA ILE A 108 2.71 21.53 -12.84
C ILE A 108 2.73 20.25 -12.00
N VAL A 109 1.61 19.93 -11.36
CA VAL A 109 1.44 18.73 -10.52
C VAL A 109 0.35 17.84 -11.11
N PHE A 110 0.51 16.53 -10.96
CA PHE A 110 -0.43 15.54 -11.44
C PHE A 110 -0.26 14.24 -10.65
N HIS A 111 -1.37 13.55 -10.40
CA HIS A 111 -1.43 12.26 -9.70
C HIS A 111 -1.49 11.07 -10.66
N GLU A 112 -1.63 11.31 -11.97
CA GLU A 112 -1.55 10.31 -13.04
C GLU A 112 -0.99 10.93 -14.32
N ILE A 113 -0.34 10.11 -15.15
CA ILE A 113 0.28 10.57 -16.40
C ILE A 113 -0.63 10.21 -17.58
N THR A 114 -1.76 10.92 -17.68
CA THR A 114 -2.71 10.82 -18.80
C THR A 114 -2.73 12.11 -19.61
N LYS A 115 -3.16 12.06 -20.87
CA LYS A 115 -3.25 13.25 -21.72
C LYS A 115 -4.06 14.37 -21.06
N THR A 116 -5.25 14.05 -20.55
CA THR A 116 -6.14 15.00 -19.88
C THR A 116 -5.54 15.59 -18.61
N ALA A 117 -4.88 14.76 -17.78
CA ALA A 117 -4.26 15.24 -16.55
C ALA A 117 -3.11 16.22 -16.84
N ILE A 118 -2.25 15.91 -17.81
CA ILE A 118 -1.12 16.75 -18.21
C ILE A 118 -1.61 18.07 -18.86
N GLU A 119 -2.59 18.02 -19.76
CA GLU A 119 -3.17 19.22 -20.37
C GLU A 119 -3.78 20.15 -19.32
N LYS A 120 -4.54 19.58 -18.36
CA LYS A 120 -5.12 20.34 -17.25
C LYS A 120 -4.06 20.97 -16.35
N ALA A 121 -2.98 20.24 -16.07
CA ALA A 121 -1.88 20.72 -15.25
C ALA A 121 -1.12 21.89 -15.92
N VAL A 122 -0.93 21.84 -17.24
CA VAL A 122 -0.32 22.94 -18.00
C VAL A 122 -1.22 24.18 -18.07
N GLN A 123 -2.54 23.99 -18.15
CA GLN A 123 -3.51 25.10 -18.13
C GLN A 123 -3.59 25.78 -16.76
N ASN A 124 -3.29 25.06 -15.67
CA ASN A 124 -3.42 25.56 -14.30
C ASN A 124 -2.11 25.34 -13.51
N PRO A 125 -0.99 25.97 -13.91
CA PRO A 125 0.26 25.84 -13.18
C PRO A 125 0.15 26.56 -11.84
N ARG A 126 0.80 26.00 -10.82
CA ARG A 126 1.09 26.70 -9.57
C ARG A 126 2.55 27.18 -9.57
N THR A 127 3.00 27.74 -8.45
CA THR A 127 4.43 27.99 -8.18
C THR A 127 4.96 26.95 -7.20
N ILE A 128 6.26 26.97 -6.92
CA ILE A 128 6.86 26.08 -5.92
C ILE A 128 6.33 26.44 -4.53
N ASP A 129 5.86 25.42 -3.81
CA ASP A 129 5.39 25.51 -2.44
C ASP A 129 6.56 25.43 -1.45
N MET A 130 6.95 26.60 -0.92
CA MET A 130 8.04 26.69 0.04
C MET A 130 7.76 26.00 1.37
N SER A 131 6.50 25.79 1.76
CA SER A 131 6.17 25.04 2.98
C SER A 131 6.52 23.56 2.83
N LEU A 132 6.26 22.96 1.67
CA LEU A 132 6.66 21.59 1.36
C LEU A 132 8.18 21.45 1.27
N VAL A 133 8.86 22.40 0.62
CA VAL A 133 10.33 22.45 0.56
C VAL A 133 10.92 22.51 1.97
N ASN A 134 10.45 23.44 2.80
CA ASN A 134 10.92 23.60 4.17
C ASN A 134 10.66 22.36 5.02
N ALA A 135 9.52 21.68 4.83
CA ALA A 135 9.23 20.42 5.52
C ALA A 135 10.20 19.29 5.11
N GLN A 136 10.57 19.22 3.83
CA GLN A 136 11.56 18.27 3.34
C GLN A 136 12.95 18.58 3.91
N GLN A 137 13.35 19.86 3.89
CA GLN A 137 14.63 20.32 4.42
C GLN A 137 14.74 20.10 5.93
N ALA A 138 13.69 20.41 6.70
CA ALA A 138 13.65 20.14 8.14
C ALA A 138 13.85 18.66 8.45
N ARG A 139 13.21 17.76 7.67
CA ARG A 139 13.45 16.32 7.77
C ARG A 139 14.91 15.97 7.46
N ARG A 140 15.47 16.54 6.39
CA ARG A 140 16.87 16.30 5.97
C ARG A 140 17.87 16.74 7.05
N VAL A 141 17.65 17.91 7.66
CA VAL A 141 18.42 18.44 8.80
C VAL A 141 18.34 17.50 9.99
N LEU A 142 17.12 17.12 10.40
CA LEU A 142 16.90 16.25 11.55
C LEU A 142 17.59 14.89 11.40
N ASP A 143 17.40 14.23 10.25
CA ASP A 143 18.00 12.92 10.01
C ASP A 143 19.54 13.02 9.94
N ARG A 144 20.08 14.14 9.43
CA ARG A 144 21.52 14.41 9.37
C ARG A 144 22.13 14.63 10.76
N LEU A 145 21.49 15.43 11.61
CA LEU A 145 21.93 15.67 12.99
C LEU A 145 21.96 14.37 13.80
N VAL A 146 20.87 13.59 13.77
CA VAL A 146 20.82 12.30 14.49
C VAL A 146 21.91 11.35 14.01
N GLY A 147 22.10 11.23 12.70
CA GLY A 147 23.12 10.36 12.12
C GLY A 147 24.53 10.76 12.51
N PHE A 148 24.88 12.05 12.41
CA PHE A 148 26.24 12.55 12.71
C PHE A 148 26.57 12.51 14.20
N GLU A 149 25.62 12.87 15.07
CA GLU A 149 25.86 12.94 16.51
C GLU A 149 25.85 11.56 17.18
N LEU A 150 24.94 10.66 16.79
CA LEU A 150 24.78 9.38 17.49
C LEU A 150 25.66 8.25 16.92
N SER A 151 25.99 8.24 15.62
CA SER A 151 26.81 7.15 15.06
C SER A 151 28.19 7.00 15.74
N PRO A 152 28.93 8.09 16.06
CA PRO A 152 30.19 7.98 16.80
C PRO A 152 30.05 7.36 18.19
N VAL A 153 28.89 7.53 18.85
CA VAL A 153 28.61 6.89 20.14
C VAL A 153 28.48 5.37 19.95
N LEU A 154 27.75 4.93 18.92
CA LEU A 154 27.63 3.51 18.57
C LEU A 154 28.99 2.88 18.24
N TRP A 155 29.88 3.61 17.57
CA TRP A 155 31.23 3.12 17.25
C TRP A 155 32.06 2.90 18.51
N LYS A 156 32.02 3.85 19.46
CA LYS A 156 32.76 3.77 20.73
C LYS A 156 32.21 2.71 21.67
N LYS A 157 30.89 2.46 21.67
CA LYS A 157 30.21 1.63 22.67
C LYS A 157 29.82 0.23 22.19
N ILE A 158 29.69 0.02 20.87
CA ILE A 158 29.17 -1.22 20.31
C ILE A 158 30.13 -1.75 19.23
N LYS A 159 30.20 -1.09 18.07
CA LYS A 159 31.02 -1.53 16.93
C LYS A 159 31.22 -0.41 15.93
N THR A 160 32.46 -0.21 15.49
CA THR A 160 32.81 0.74 14.42
C THR A 160 32.05 0.41 13.12
N GLY A 161 31.55 1.45 12.45
CA GLY A 161 30.83 1.32 11.16
C GLY A 161 29.31 1.16 11.30
N LEU A 162 28.75 1.11 12.52
CA LEU A 162 27.30 1.16 12.72
C LEU A 162 26.73 2.55 12.40
N SER A 163 25.50 2.61 11.89
CA SER A 163 24.81 3.87 11.64
C SER A 163 23.64 4.06 12.60
N ALA A 164 23.51 5.27 13.14
CA ALA A 164 22.33 5.68 13.88
C ALA A 164 21.30 6.27 12.91
N GLY A 165 20.05 5.83 13.02
CA GLY A 165 18.96 6.32 12.17
C GLY A 165 17.70 6.51 13.00
N ARG A 166 17.19 7.74 13.07
CA ARG A 166 16.05 8.11 13.93
C ARG A 166 14.85 7.17 13.78
N VAL A 167 14.47 6.84 12.55
CA VAL A 167 13.33 5.95 12.26
C VAL A 167 13.77 4.47 12.23
N GLN A 168 14.96 4.18 11.69
CA GLN A 168 15.48 2.81 11.56
C GLN A 168 15.65 2.15 12.93
N SER A 169 16.20 2.87 13.91
CA SER A 169 16.41 2.35 15.27
C SER A 169 15.09 1.99 15.97
N VAL A 170 14.01 2.75 15.72
CA VAL A 170 12.67 2.42 16.25
C VAL A 170 12.09 1.18 15.57
N ALA A 171 12.27 1.03 14.25
CA ALA A 171 11.83 -0.18 13.54
C ALA A 171 12.58 -1.42 14.02
N VAL A 172 13.89 -1.33 14.22
CA VAL A 172 14.69 -2.41 14.82
C VAL A 172 14.21 -2.73 16.23
N LYS A 173 13.88 -1.71 17.04
CA LYS A 173 13.33 -1.90 18.38
C LYS A 173 12.05 -2.75 18.37
N LEU A 174 11.11 -2.50 17.45
CA LEU A 174 9.88 -3.30 17.35
C LEU A 174 10.16 -4.80 17.11
N ILE A 175 11.14 -5.11 16.26
CA ILE A 175 11.56 -6.49 15.99
C ILE A 175 12.18 -7.12 17.25
N VAL A 176 13.07 -6.38 17.93
CA VAL A 176 13.72 -6.85 19.16
C VAL A 176 12.70 -7.08 20.29
N GLU A 177 11.69 -6.21 20.41
CA GLU A 177 10.62 -6.38 21.40
C GLU A 177 9.78 -7.63 21.11
N ARG A 178 9.37 -7.84 19.85
CA ARG A 178 8.69 -9.07 19.45
C ARG A 178 9.53 -10.33 19.70
N GLU A 179 10.82 -10.28 19.40
CA GLU A 179 11.72 -11.42 19.65
C GLU A 179 11.83 -11.73 21.15
N ARG A 180 11.87 -10.70 22.01
CA ARG A 180 11.85 -10.87 23.47
C ARG A 180 10.53 -11.46 23.96
N GLU A 181 9.40 -11.04 23.39
CA GLU A 181 8.08 -11.62 23.68
C GLU A 181 8.07 -13.13 23.34
N ILE A 182 8.62 -13.51 22.18
CA ILE A 182 8.73 -14.91 21.74
C ILE A 182 9.63 -15.71 22.69
N GLN A 183 10.78 -15.15 23.08
CA GLN A 183 11.71 -15.82 24.01
C GLN A 183 11.14 -15.97 25.43
N ALA A 184 10.30 -15.03 25.86
CA ALA A 184 9.62 -15.07 27.15
C ALA A 184 8.31 -15.87 27.12
N PHE A 185 7.90 -16.40 25.96
CA PHE A 185 6.64 -17.12 25.82
C PHE A 185 6.72 -18.51 26.46
N GLU A 186 5.95 -18.71 27.52
CA GLU A 186 5.78 -20.01 28.16
C GLU A 186 4.63 -20.78 27.48
N ALA A 187 4.98 -21.78 26.68
CA ALA A 187 3.99 -22.61 26.00
C ALA A 187 3.19 -23.46 26.99
N ALA A 188 1.87 -23.50 26.81
CA ALA A 188 0.97 -24.36 27.57
C ALA A 188 0.20 -25.29 26.62
N SER A 189 0.20 -26.59 26.93
CA SER A 189 -0.54 -27.59 26.18
C SER A 189 -2.01 -27.61 26.57
N PHE A 190 -2.88 -27.79 25.59
CA PHE A 190 -4.29 -28.08 25.78
C PHE A 190 -4.76 -29.06 24.70
N PHE A 191 -5.87 -29.73 24.96
CA PHE A 191 -6.49 -30.68 24.07
C PHE A 191 -7.78 -30.11 23.50
N LYS A 192 -7.96 -30.31 22.19
CA LYS A 192 -9.24 -30.12 21.50
C LYS A 192 -9.88 -31.49 21.28
N VAL A 193 -11.19 -31.57 21.46
CA VAL A 193 -11.96 -32.76 21.14
C VAL A 193 -12.82 -32.43 19.93
N VAL A 194 -12.62 -33.16 18.83
CA VAL A 194 -13.34 -32.99 17.57
C VAL A 194 -14.12 -34.26 17.30
N GLY A 195 -15.45 -34.14 17.18
CA GLY A 195 -16.32 -35.24 16.80
C GLY A 195 -16.65 -35.20 15.31
N THR A 196 -16.73 -36.37 14.68
CA THR A 196 -17.28 -36.55 13.33
C THR A 196 -18.68 -37.12 13.46
N PHE A 197 -19.66 -36.35 13.02
CA PHE A 197 -21.08 -36.67 13.10
C PHE A 197 -21.62 -37.01 11.72
N PHE A 198 -22.68 -37.82 11.66
CA PHE A 198 -23.38 -38.15 10.42
C PHE A 198 -24.83 -37.70 10.54
N SER A 199 -25.30 -36.97 9.53
CA SER A 199 -26.72 -36.63 9.40
C SER A 199 -27.57 -37.86 9.09
N GLN A 200 -28.90 -37.71 9.13
CA GLN A 200 -29.82 -38.78 8.71
C GLN A 200 -29.60 -39.21 7.25
N GLU A 201 -29.10 -38.31 6.40
CA GLU A 201 -28.72 -38.58 5.00
C GLU A 201 -27.32 -39.18 4.85
N GLN A 202 -26.67 -39.60 5.94
CA GLN A 202 -25.31 -40.16 5.96
C GLN A 202 -24.21 -39.20 5.48
N LYS A 203 -24.50 -37.91 5.40
CA LYS A 203 -23.47 -36.88 5.17
C LYS A 203 -22.73 -36.58 6.45
N SER A 204 -21.41 -36.58 6.40
CA SER A 204 -20.56 -36.30 7.55
C SER A 204 -20.31 -34.81 7.76
N PHE A 205 -20.14 -34.42 9.02
CA PHE A 205 -19.67 -33.08 9.40
C PHE A 205 -18.89 -33.14 10.71
N SER A 206 -18.03 -32.15 10.95
CA SER A 206 -17.20 -32.07 12.15
C SER A 206 -17.72 -31.01 13.11
N ALA A 207 -17.62 -31.28 14.41
CA ALA A 207 -17.93 -30.33 15.46
C ALA A 207 -16.85 -30.36 16.55
N GLU A 208 -16.46 -29.20 17.05
CA GLU A 208 -15.46 -29.07 18.12
C GLU A 208 -16.17 -28.89 19.47
N LEU A 209 -15.65 -29.53 20.52
CA LEU A 209 -16.14 -29.33 21.88
C LEU A 209 -16.02 -27.85 22.26
N ASN A 210 -17.05 -27.30 22.89
CA ASN A 210 -17.08 -25.89 23.30
C ASN A 210 -16.10 -25.50 24.42
N LYS A 211 -15.16 -26.39 24.77
CA LYS A 211 -14.18 -26.20 25.83
C LYS A 211 -12.88 -26.94 25.49
N GLN A 212 -11.75 -26.27 25.71
CA GLN A 212 -10.42 -26.89 25.68
C GLN A 212 -10.13 -27.61 27.01
N LEU A 213 -9.53 -28.80 26.94
CA LEU A 213 -9.19 -29.60 28.11
C LEU A 213 -7.69 -29.46 28.42
N LYS A 214 -7.30 -29.44 29.70
CA LYS A 214 -5.94 -29.07 30.09
C LYS A 214 -4.98 -30.24 30.19
N SER A 215 -5.49 -31.47 30.32
CA SER A 215 -4.67 -32.66 30.51
C SER A 215 -5.15 -33.83 29.67
N GLU A 216 -4.21 -34.71 29.33
CA GLU A 216 -4.49 -35.94 28.61
C GLU A 216 -5.43 -36.86 29.42
N SER A 217 -5.21 -36.99 30.72
CA SER A 217 -6.04 -37.82 31.59
C SER A 217 -7.50 -37.34 31.64
N GLU A 218 -7.73 -36.02 31.75
CA GLU A 218 -9.08 -35.44 31.67
C GLU A 218 -9.72 -35.72 30.30
N THR A 219 -8.94 -35.57 29.23
CA THR A 219 -9.40 -35.78 27.85
C THR A 219 -9.79 -37.24 27.61
N LEU A 220 -8.95 -38.20 27.99
CA LEU A 220 -9.23 -39.63 27.84
C LEU A 220 -10.46 -40.05 28.67
N LYS A 221 -10.59 -39.56 29.91
CA LYS A 221 -11.79 -39.81 30.72
C LYS A 221 -13.05 -39.26 30.04
N PHE A 222 -12.95 -38.08 29.45
CA PHE A 222 -14.07 -37.50 28.71
C PHE A 222 -14.40 -38.33 27.46
N LEU A 223 -13.40 -38.78 26.69
CA LEU A 223 -13.60 -39.64 25.51
C LEU A 223 -14.27 -40.98 25.86
N GLU A 224 -13.98 -41.59 27.01
CA GLU A 224 -14.69 -42.79 27.46
C GLU A 224 -16.19 -42.51 27.73
N LEU A 225 -16.53 -41.35 28.31
CA LEU A 225 -17.93 -40.94 28.50
C LEU A 225 -18.67 -40.73 27.18
N LEU A 226 -17.95 -40.35 26.11
CA LEU A 226 -18.52 -40.13 24.78
C LEU A 226 -18.89 -41.43 24.05
N LYS A 227 -18.26 -42.56 24.38
CA LYS A 227 -18.54 -43.85 23.70
C LYS A 227 -19.95 -44.38 23.96
N ALA A 228 -20.50 -44.07 25.13
CA ALA A 228 -21.84 -44.48 25.53
C ALA A 228 -22.87 -43.34 25.40
N ALA A 229 -22.48 -42.20 24.84
CA ALA A 229 -23.35 -41.04 24.71
C ALA A 229 -24.14 -41.10 23.40
N ASP A 230 -25.44 -40.81 23.51
CA ASP A 230 -26.26 -40.32 22.41
C ASP A 230 -26.03 -38.83 22.18
N TYR A 231 -26.20 -38.40 20.93
CA TYR A 231 -25.99 -37.03 20.47
C TYR A 231 -27.24 -36.51 19.77
N GLU A 232 -27.67 -35.31 20.16
CA GLU A 232 -28.84 -34.65 19.57
C GLU A 232 -28.53 -33.19 19.26
N ILE A 233 -29.10 -32.69 18.17
CA ILE A 233 -29.05 -31.26 17.86
C ILE A 233 -30.01 -30.53 18.81
N LYS A 234 -29.43 -29.76 19.72
CA LYS A 234 -30.18 -28.94 20.68
C LYS A 234 -30.70 -27.65 20.06
N ASP A 235 -29.88 -27.03 19.22
CA ASP A 235 -30.16 -25.73 18.63
C ASP A 235 -29.45 -25.57 17.28
N ILE A 236 -30.12 -24.91 16.33
CA ILE A 236 -29.54 -24.49 15.05
C ILE A 236 -29.84 -23.01 14.90
N GLU A 237 -28.79 -22.20 14.98
CA GLU A 237 -28.88 -20.77 14.77
C GLU A 237 -28.37 -20.42 13.37
N VAL A 238 -29.23 -19.80 12.56
CA VAL A 238 -28.88 -19.32 11.21
C VAL A 238 -28.93 -17.79 11.21
N LYS A 239 -27.81 -17.15 10.87
CA LYS A 239 -27.68 -15.70 10.83
C LYS A 239 -27.14 -15.21 9.48
N PRO A 240 -27.66 -14.09 8.95
CA PRO A 240 -27.05 -13.45 7.80
C PRO A 240 -25.66 -12.93 8.18
N GLY A 241 -24.68 -13.22 7.33
CA GLY A 241 -23.33 -12.72 7.40
C GLY A 241 -23.01 -11.84 6.19
N LYS A 242 -22.03 -10.95 6.35
CA LYS A 242 -21.61 -10.06 5.27
C LYS A 242 -20.12 -9.82 5.31
N LYS A 243 -19.44 -10.01 4.19
CA LYS A 243 -18.04 -9.60 3.98
C LYS A 243 -18.05 -8.37 3.07
N SER A 244 -17.47 -7.27 3.53
CA SER A 244 -17.40 -6.02 2.74
C SER A 244 -16.06 -5.90 2.05
N PRO A 245 -16.00 -5.32 0.84
CA PRO A 245 -14.73 -5.13 0.15
C PRO A 245 -13.86 -4.11 0.88
N SER A 246 -12.58 -4.43 0.95
CA SER A 246 -11.57 -3.55 1.52
C SER A 246 -11.31 -2.35 0.60
N ALA A 247 -10.86 -1.24 1.19
CA ALA A 247 -10.60 0.01 0.47
C ALA A 247 -9.52 -0.17 -0.63
N PRO A 248 -9.49 0.71 -1.66
CA PRO A 248 -8.40 0.75 -2.63
C PRO A 248 -7.03 0.87 -1.98
N PHE A 249 -5.98 0.57 -2.74
CA PHE A 249 -4.64 0.56 -2.19
C PHE A 249 -4.14 1.95 -1.80
N THR A 250 -3.63 2.06 -0.58
CA THR A 250 -2.57 3.00 -0.20
C THR A 250 -1.19 2.36 -0.46
N THR A 251 -0.12 3.14 -0.29
CA THR A 251 1.27 2.65 -0.35
C THR A 251 1.48 1.46 0.59
N SER A 252 1.03 1.57 1.84
CA SER A 252 1.27 0.55 2.87
C SER A 252 0.53 -0.75 2.55
N THR A 253 -0.76 -0.66 2.20
CA THR A 253 -1.57 -1.83 1.88
C THR A 253 -1.13 -2.51 0.59
N LEU A 254 -0.63 -1.75 -0.41
CA LEU A 254 -0.05 -2.34 -1.62
C LEU A 254 1.21 -3.14 -1.31
N GLN A 255 2.10 -2.60 -0.47
CA GLN A 255 3.32 -3.28 -0.06
C GLN A 255 3.03 -4.58 0.69
N GLN A 256 2.05 -4.56 1.61
CA GLN A 256 1.62 -5.75 2.35
C GLN A 256 1.07 -6.84 1.41
N GLU A 257 0.08 -6.50 0.58
CA GLU A 257 -0.54 -7.48 -0.31
C GLU A 257 0.40 -7.97 -1.42
N ALA A 258 1.31 -7.13 -1.93
CA ALA A 258 2.33 -7.56 -2.87
C ALA A 258 3.35 -8.50 -2.22
N SER A 259 3.70 -8.30 -0.94
CA SER A 259 4.53 -9.25 -0.19
C SER A 259 3.81 -10.59 -0.03
N ARG A 260 2.56 -10.59 0.45
CA ARG A 260 1.77 -11.81 0.70
C ARG A 260 1.47 -12.59 -0.57
N LYS A 261 0.95 -11.92 -1.61
CA LYS A 261 0.43 -12.60 -2.82
C LYS A 261 1.46 -12.79 -3.93
N LEU A 262 2.48 -11.92 -4.01
CA LEU A 262 3.47 -11.95 -5.09
C LEU A 262 4.88 -12.28 -4.62
N GLY A 263 5.12 -12.37 -3.31
CA GLY A 263 6.46 -12.55 -2.74
C GLY A 263 7.40 -11.36 -3.00
N PHE A 264 6.85 -10.18 -3.26
CA PHE A 264 7.66 -8.99 -3.55
C PHE A 264 8.09 -8.30 -2.26
N SER A 265 9.39 -8.05 -2.12
CA SER A 265 9.87 -7.17 -1.06
C SER A 265 9.30 -5.75 -1.26
N VAL A 266 9.21 -4.98 -0.17
CA VAL A 266 8.72 -3.59 -0.22
C VAL A 266 9.48 -2.74 -1.25
N ALA A 267 10.79 -2.94 -1.37
CA ALA A 267 11.63 -2.23 -2.34
C ALA A 267 11.28 -2.61 -3.79
N ARG A 268 11.10 -3.92 -4.05
CA ARG A 268 10.70 -4.41 -5.38
C ARG A 268 9.31 -3.90 -5.75
N THR A 269 8.36 -3.93 -4.82
CA THR A 269 6.99 -3.41 -5.04
C THR A 269 7.02 -1.95 -5.45
N MET A 270 7.75 -1.10 -4.72
CA MET A 270 7.85 0.33 -5.05
C MET A 270 8.57 0.59 -6.37
N GLN A 271 9.61 -0.19 -6.71
CA GLN A 271 10.30 -0.07 -7.99
C GLN A 271 9.36 -0.40 -9.16
N VAL A 272 8.58 -1.48 -9.04
CA VAL A 272 7.63 -1.91 -10.08
C VAL A 272 6.46 -0.91 -10.19
N ALA A 273 5.93 -0.44 -9.06
CA ALA A 273 4.87 0.58 -9.04
C ALA A 273 5.34 1.91 -9.67
N GLN A 274 6.59 2.32 -9.40
CA GLN A 274 7.19 3.49 -10.04
C GLN A 274 7.19 3.34 -11.57
N LYS A 275 7.62 2.20 -12.11
CA LYS A 275 7.60 1.97 -13.56
C LYS A 275 6.18 2.03 -14.14
N LEU A 276 5.20 1.42 -13.47
CA LEU A 276 3.80 1.46 -13.90
C LEU A 276 3.26 2.90 -13.91
N TYR A 277 3.56 3.70 -12.89
CA TYR A 277 3.16 5.10 -12.81
C TYR A 277 3.82 5.94 -13.91
N GLU A 278 5.13 5.80 -14.11
CA GLU A 278 5.88 6.57 -15.12
C GLU A 278 5.49 6.19 -16.56
N ALA A 279 4.98 4.98 -16.78
CA ALA A 279 4.37 4.51 -18.02
C ALA A 279 2.89 4.95 -18.18
N GLY A 280 2.29 5.57 -17.15
CA GLY A 280 0.91 6.05 -17.17
C GLY A 280 -0.15 4.98 -16.93
N HIS A 281 0.21 3.82 -16.36
CA HIS A 281 -0.71 2.71 -16.11
C HIS A 281 -1.47 2.83 -14.78
N ILE A 282 -0.86 3.42 -13.76
CA ILE A 282 -1.47 3.62 -12.44
C ILE A 282 -1.32 5.06 -11.98
N THR A 283 -2.11 5.45 -10.97
CA THR A 283 -1.92 6.69 -10.23
C THR A 283 -0.66 6.65 -9.36
N TYR A 284 -0.31 7.81 -8.79
CA TYR A 284 0.88 7.98 -7.98
C TYR A 284 0.91 7.02 -6.78
N MET A 285 1.98 6.22 -6.70
CA MET A 285 2.11 5.09 -5.78
C MET A 285 2.53 5.47 -4.35
N ARG A 286 2.79 6.76 -4.08
CA ARG A 286 3.13 7.26 -2.74
C ARG A 286 1.98 8.09 -2.19
N THR A 287 0.99 7.38 -1.71
CA THR A 287 -0.26 7.92 -1.18
C THR A 287 -0.68 7.19 0.08
N ASP A 288 -1.27 7.92 1.02
CA ASP A 288 -2.02 7.42 2.18
C ASP A 288 -3.54 7.52 1.97
N ALA A 289 -3.95 7.99 0.80
CA ALA A 289 -5.33 8.26 0.47
C ALA A 289 -6.05 7.00 -0.05
N VAL A 290 -7.32 6.86 0.29
CA VAL A 290 -8.20 5.75 -0.14
C VAL A 290 -9.34 6.20 -1.05
N ASN A 291 -9.52 7.50 -1.24
CA ASN A 291 -10.54 8.05 -2.12
C ASN A 291 -10.24 7.75 -3.59
N LEU A 292 -11.31 7.55 -4.35
CA LEU A 292 -11.31 7.60 -5.81
C LEU A 292 -12.03 8.88 -6.25
N SER A 293 -11.59 9.44 -7.37
CA SER A 293 -12.29 10.48 -8.09
C SER A 293 -13.65 9.98 -8.59
N ASP A 294 -14.62 10.89 -8.77
CA ASP A 294 -15.93 10.51 -9.32
C ASP A 294 -15.78 9.90 -10.73
N PHE A 295 -14.78 10.35 -11.52
CA PHE A 295 -14.43 9.75 -12.81
C PHE A 295 -14.05 8.27 -12.65
N ALA A 296 -13.12 7.96 -11.74
CA ALA A 296 -12.66 6.60 -11.51
C ALA A 296 -13.77 5.69 -10.95
N ILE A 297 -14.66 6.23 -10.11
CA ILE A 297 -15.84 5.49 -9.60
C ILE A 297 -16.79 5.13 -10.75
N GLN A 298 -17.08 6.06 -11.67
CA GLN A 298 -17.95 5.77 -12.81
C GLN A 298 -17.29 4.79 -13.79
N ALA A 299 -15.98 4.91 -14.02
CA ALA A 299 -15.24 3.96 -14.85
C ALA A 299 -15.25 2.54 -14.26
N ALA A 300 -15.02 2.41 -12.95
CA ALA A 300 -15.12 1.13 -12.26
C ALA A 300 -16.55 0.57 -12.29
N LYS A 301 -17.57 1.41 -12.10
CA LYS A 301 -18.99 1.03 -12.24
C LYS A 301 -19.27 0.43 -13.61
N ALA A 302 -18.90 1.14 -14.68
CA ALA A 302 -19.11 0.69 -16.05
C ALA A 302 -18.41 -0.65 -16.32
N GLN A 303 -17.17 -0.78 -15.86
CA GLN A 303 -16.39 -2.02 -15.99
C GLN A 303 -17.05 -3.19 -15.27
N ILE A 304 -17.51 -3.00 -14.03
CA ILE A 304 -18.16 -4.03 -13.23
C ILE A 304 -19.47 -4.49 -13.88
N ILE A 305 -20.29 -3.55 -14.33
CA ILE A 305 -21.57 -3.86 -14.99
C ILE A 305 -21.32 -4.66 -16.27
N SER A 306 -20.32 -4.26 -17.06
CA SER A 306 -19.99 -4.91 -18.32
C SER A 306 -19.54 -6.37 -18.15
N GLU A 307 -18.82 -6.69 -17.07
CA GLU A 307 -18.20 -8.02 -16.89
C GLU A 307 -18.93 -8.95 -15.93
N TYR A 308 -19.53 -8.38 -14.89
CA TYR A 308 -20.14 -9.15 -13.80
C TYR A 308 -21.65 -8.93 -13.70
N GLY A 309 -22.15 -7.79 -14.19
CA GLY A 309 -23.57 -7.41 -14.18
C GLY A 309 -23.94 -6.41 -13.09
N GLU A 310 -25.13 -5.79 -13.21
CA GLU A 310 -25.58 -4.68 -12.37
C GLU A 310 -25.56 -5.01 -10.87
N GLN A 311 -25.96 -6.23 -10.49
CA GLN A 311 -26.01 -6.70 -9.10
C GLN A 311 -24.65 -6.68 -8.39
N TYR A 312 -23.54 -6.72 -9.15
CA TYR A 312 -22.19 -6.68 -8.61
C TYR A 312 -21.67 -5.26 -8.42
N SER A 313 -22.31 -4.24 -8.99
CA SER A 313 -21.83 -2.86 -8.87
C SER A 313 -22.38 -2.19 -7.62
N LYS A 314 -21.46 -1.66 -6.80
CA LYS A 314 -21.81 -0.82 -5.65
C LYS A 314 -20.78 0.29 -5.48
N PRO A 315 -20.93 1.41 -6.22
CA PRO A 315 -20.09 2.58 -6.07
C PRO A 315 -19.97 3.00 -4.60
N THR A 316 -18.74 3.02 -4.08
CA THR A 316 -18.45 3.24 -2.66
C THR A 316 -17.41 4.34 -2.50
N LYS A 317 -17.77 5.39 -1.75
CA LYS A 317 -16.85 6.47 -1.40
C LYS A 317 -16.09 6.12 -0.12
N TYR A 318 -14.81 5.84 -0.27
CA TYR A 318 -13.90 5.65 0.85
C TYR A 318 -13.31 7.01 1.28
N ALA A 319 -13.26 7.26 2.59
CA ALA A 319 -12.72 8.48 3.16
C ALA A 319 -11.47 8.20 3.98
N THR A 320 -10.42 8.97 3.74
CA THR A 320 -9.17 8.91 4.49
C THR A 320 -9.38 9.53 5.88
N LYS A 321 -9.22 8.74 6.95
CA LYS A 321 -9.42 9.19 8.34
C LYS A 321 -8.17 9.77 9.00
N ALA A 322 -7.03 9.78 8.33
CA ALA A 322 -5.75 10.17 8.90
C ALA A 322 -5.63 11.71 9.04
N LYS A 323 -5.34 12.19 10.26
CA LYS A 323 -5.04 13.60 10.52
C LYS A 323 -3.71 13.97 9.85
N GLY A 324 -3.77 14.86 8.86
CA GLY A 324 -2.59 15.37 8.13
C GLY A 324 -2.30 14.65 6.79
N ALA A 325 -3.19 13.77 6.33
CA ALA A 325 -3.15 13.29 4.95
C ALA A 325 -3.28 14.49 4.00
N GLN A 326 -2.46 14.53 2.95
CA GLN A 326 -2.66 15.49 1.87
C GLN A 326 -3.93 15.06 1.12
N GLU A 327 -5.09 15.62 1.50
CA GLU A 327 -6.41 15.29 0.93
C GLU A 327 -6.51 15.48 -0.60
N ALA A 328 -5.48 16.04 -1.23
CA ALA A 328 -5.37 16.17 -2.68
C ALA A 328 -4.95 14.88 -3.40
N HIS A 329 -4.52 13.83 -2.68
CA HIS A 329 -4.06 12.60 -3.31
C HIS A 329 -5.20 11.60 -3.52
N GLU A 330 -5.12 10.83 -4.60
CA GLU A 330 -5.99 9.70 -4.87
C GLU A 330 -5.33 8.39 -4.42
N CYS A 331 -6.10 7.32 -4.26
CA CYS A 331 -5.56 5.99 -4.01
C CYS A 331 -4.72 5.47 -5.19
N ILE A 332 -3.99 4.38 -4.98
CA ILE A 332 -3.30 3.65 -6.04
C ILE A 332 -4.33 2.81 -6.81
N ARG A 333 -4.59 3.21 -8.06
CA ARG A 333 -5.57 2.58 -8.97
C ARG A 333 -5.07 2.58 -10.42
N PRO A 334 -5.66 1.78 -11.33
CA PRO A 334 -5.45 1.94 -12.76
C PRO A 334 -5.88 3.33 -13.26
N THR A 335 -5.18 3.85 -14.26
CA THR A 335 -5.61 5.03 -15.04
C THR A 335 -6.74 4.69 -16.01
N HIS A 336 -6.77 3.44 -16.47
CA HIS A 336 -7.74 2.87 -17.41
C HIS A 336 -8.31 1.59 -16.82
N MET A 337 -9.59 1.60 -16.41
CA MET A 337 -10.23 0.47 -15.72
C MET A 337 -10.58 -0.68 -16.66
N GLU A 338 -10.71 -0.40 -17.95
CA GLU A 338 -10.96 -1.36 -19.02
C GLU A 338 -9.76 -2.28 -19.28
N ASN A 339 -8.56 -1.88 -18.87
CA ASN A 339 -7.35 -2.65 -19.06
C ASN A 339 -7.12 -3.58 -17.87
N HIS A 340 -7.19 -4.90 -18.10
CA HIS A 340 -6.98 -5.90 -17.05
C HIS A 340 -5.51 -6.14 -16.71
N ILE A 341 -4.65 -5.91 -17.70
CA ILE A 341 -3.21 -6.19 -17.65
C ILE A 341 -2.49 -5.05 -18.36
N ALA A 342 -1.51 -4.46 -17.67
CA ALA A 342 -0.60 -3.46 -18.22
C ALA A 342 0.80 -3.65 -17.66
N GLY A 343 1.80 -2.99 -18.26
CA GLY A 343 3.20 -3.13 -17.90
C GLY A 343 4.03 -3.94 -18.90
N ALA A 344 5.33 -3.64 -18.93
CA ALA A 344 6.27 -4.16 -19.91
C ALA A 344 6.76 -5.59 -19.58
N ASP A 345 6.92 -5.89 -18.29
CA ASP A 345 7.49 -7.15 -17.81
C ASP A 345 6.50 -7.95 -16.92
N PRO A 346 6.77 -9.25 -16.63
CA PRO A 346 5.87 -10.07 -15.82
C PRO A 346 5.63 -9.56 -14.39
N SER A 347 6.60 -8.86 -13.80
CA SER A 347 6.44 -8.28 -12.46
C SER A 347 5.50 -7.08 -12.49
N GLU A 348 5.65 -6.23 -13.50
CA GLU A 348 4.74 -5.10 -13.75
C GLU A 348 3.31 -5.59 -13.99
N LYS A 349 3.12 -6.60 -14.85
CA LYS A 349 1.80 -7.19 -15.13
C LYS A 349 1.14 -7.76 -13.88
N LYS A 350 1.89 -8.47 -13.04
CA LYS A 350 1.38 -9.04 -11.78
C LYS A 350 0.97 -7.95 -10.79
N LEU A 351 1.81 -6.93 -10.60
CA LEU A 351 1.49 -5.84 -9.67
C LEU A 351 0.33 -5.00 -10.17
N TYR A 352 0.26 -4.72 -11.47
CA TYR A 352 -0.86 -4.03 -12.08
C TYR A 352 -2.16 -4.80 -11.90
N GLN A 353 -2.17 -6.11 -12.17
CA GLN A 353 -3.36 -6.93 -11.98
C GLN A 353 -3.81 -6.96 -10.51
N LEU A 354 -2.87 -6.97 -9.55
CA LEU A 354 -3.16 -6.85 -8.12
C LEU A 354 -3.88 -5.52 -7.83
N ILE A 355 -3.35 -4.40 -8.33
CA ILE A 355 -3.94 -3.07 -8.18
C ILE A 355 -5.32 -2.99 -8.83
N TRP A 356 -5.47 -3.53 -10.04
CA TRP A 356 -6.74 -3.56 -10.78
C TRP A 356 -7.81 -4.31 -10.01
N LYS A 357 -7.53 -5.57 -9.60
CA LYS A 357 -8.50 -6.39 -8.88
C LYS A 357 -8.95 -5.73 -7.58
N ARG A 358 -8.01 -5.13 -6.83
CA ARG A 358 -8.33 -4.42 -5.60
C ARG A 358 -9.23 -3.20 -5.84
N THR A 359 -8.96 -2.44 -6.89
CA THR A 359 -9.73 -1.25 -7.25
C THR A 359 -11.15 -1.64 -7.65
N ILE A 360 -11.31 -2.62 -8.54
CA ILE A 360 -12.61 -3.13 -8.99
C ILE A 360 -13.40 -3.69 -7.80
N ALA A 361 -12.80 -4.57 -7.01
CA ALA A 361 -13.44 -5.16 -5.84
C ALA A 361 -13.92 -4.11 -4.82
N SER A 362 -13.19 -3.01 -4.62
CA SER A 362 -13.60 -1.92 -3.73
C SER A 362 -14.92 -1.25 -4.14
N GLN A 363 -15.28 -1.32 -5.43
CA GLN A 363 -16.50 -0.74 -5.99
C GLN A 363 -17.58 -1.80 -6.25
N MET A 364 -17.36 -3.04 -5.80
CA MET A 364 -18.31 -4.13 -5.94
C MET A 364 -19.23 -4.28 -4.72
N ALA A 365 -20.35 -4.97 -4.92
CA ALA A 365 -21.26 -5.33 -3.85
C ALA A 365 -20.57 -6.27 -2.83
N PRO A 366 -20.90 -6.16 -1.53
CA PRO A 366 -20.44 -7.07 -0.49
C PRO A 366 -20.84 -8.52 -0.80
N ALA A 367 -20.05 -9.47 -0.31
CA ALA A 367 -20.45 -10.87 -0.32
C ALA A 367 -21.47 -11.12 0.80
N GLU A 368 -22.53 -11.86 0.48
CA GLU A 368 -23.59 -12.24 1.40
C GLU A 368 -23.45 -13.70 1.78
N LEU A 369 -23.49 -13.95 3.08
CA LEU A 369 -23.22 -15.24 3.69
C LEU A 369 -24.40 -15.62 4.56
N GLU A 370 -24.54 -16.92 4.79
CA GLU A 370 -25.41 -17.46 5.82
C GLU A 370 -24.55 -18.30 6.75
N LYS A 371 -24.47 -17.88 8.01
CA LYS A 371 -23.69 -18.56 9.05
C LYS A 371 -24.62 -19.43 9.87
N THR A 372 -24.32 -20.71 9.91
CA THR A 372 -25.06 -21.70 10.67
C THR A 372 -24.20 -22.17 11.83
N LYS A 373 -24.75 -22.10 13.05
CA LYS A 373 -24.15 -22.68 14.24
C LYS A 373 -25.09 -23.76 14.77
N ALA A 374 -24.65 -25.02 14.68
CA ALA A 374 -25.36 -26.14 15.27
C ALA A 374 -24.73 -26.49 16.63
N THR A 375 -25.57 -26.57 17.65
CA THR A 375 -25.19 -26.98 19.00
C THR A 375 -25.67 -28.40 19.23
N ILE A 376 -24.72 -29.31 19.47
CA ILE A 376 -24.98 -30.74 19.66
C ILE A 376 -24.80 -31.06 21.15
N GLN A 377 -25.88 -31.48 21.78
CA GLN A 377 -25.88 -31.91 23.17
C GLN A 377 -25.35 -33.35 23.28
N ILE A 378 -24.69 -33.62 24.41
CA ILE A 378 -24.14 -34.92 24.76
C ILE A 378 -25.00 -35.47 25.90
N SER A 379 -25.67 -36.60 25.70
CA SER A 379 -26.57 -37.18 26.71
C SER A 379 -25.91 -37.44 28.08
N THR A 380 -24.60 -37.72 28.10
CA THR A 380 -23.86 -38.00 29.34
C THR A 380 -23.46 -36.73 30.11
N THR A 381 -23.70 -35.52 29.58
CA THR A 381 -23.41 -34.26 30.29
C THR A 381 -24.13 -33.04 29.71
N ASP A 382 -24.75 -32.24 30.57
CA ASP A 382 -25.36 -30.95 30.16
C ASP A 382 -24.36 -29.78 30.16
N LYS A 383 -23.13 -29.99 30.65
CA LYS A 383 -22.12 -28.93 30.81
C LYS A 383 -21.28 -28.71 29.57
N LEU A 384 -21.20 -29.71 28.69
CA LEU A 384 -20.35 -29.72 27.52
C LEU A 384 -21.17 -30.06 26.29
N GLN A 385 -20.81 -29.46 25.18
CA GLN A 385 -21.55 -29.56 23.94
C GLN A 385 -20.59 -29.39 22.77
N PHE A 386 -20.88 -30.08 21.67
CA PHE A 386 -20.15 -29.90 20.42
C PHE A 386 -20.77 -28.75 19.64
N ILE A 387 -19.93 -27.94 19.02
CA ILE A 387 -20.33 -26.82 18.18
C ILE A 387 -19.83 -27.08 16.77
N ALA A 388 -20.77 -27.17 15.83
CA ALA A 388 -20.48 -27.16 14.41
C ALA A 388 -20.79 -25.76 13.86
N ASN A 389 -19.82 -25.16 13.16
CA ASN A 389 -20.04 -23.91 12.44
C ASN A 389 -19.95 -24.20 10.94
N GLY A 390 -20.89 -23.66 10.18
CA GLY A 390 -20.90 -23.69 8.73
C GLY A 390 -21.16 -22.30 8.16
N GLU A 391 -20.66 -22.08 6.95
CA GLU A 391 -20.88 -20.85 6.20
C GLU A 391 -21.30 -21.22 4.78
N VAL A 392 -22.40 -20.63 4.30
CA VAL A 392 -22.86 -20.78 2.91
C VAL A 392 -22.80 -19.42 2.23
N LEU A 393 -22.09 -19.37 1.10
CA LEU A 393 -22.06 -18.19 0.25
C LEU A 393 -23.38 -18.06 -0.51
N LYS A 394 -24.17 -17.04 -0.19
CA LYS A 394 -25.44 -16.72 -0.88
C LYS A 394 -25.18 -15.84 -2.11
N PHE A 395 -24.24 -14.91 -2.00
CA PHE A 395 -23.79 -14.06 -3.08
C PHE A 395 -22.30 -13.78 -2.95
N ASP A 396 -21.53 -14.05 -3.99
CA ASP A 396 -20.07 -13.91 -4.00
C ASP A 396 -19.59 -12.46 -4.02
N GLY A 397 -20.38 -11.54 -4.59
CA GLY A 397 -20.07 -10.11 -4.59
C GLY A 397 -18.63 -9.84 -5.06
N PHE A 398 -17.89 -9.04 -4.29
CA PHE A 398 -16.49 -8.70 -4.57
C PHE A 398 -15.52 -9.89 -4.53
N LEU A 399 -15.85 -11.00 -3.83
CA LEU A 399 -14.98 -12.18 -3.72
C LEU A 399 -14.74 -12.86 -5.07
N LYS A 400 -15.62 -12.61 -6.04
CA LYS A 400 -15.46 -13.05 -7.43
C LYS A 400 -14.17 -12.53 -8.09
N VAL A 401 -13.66 -11.38 -7.62
CA VAL A 401 -12.52 -10.67 -8.21
C VAL A 401 -11.32 -10.62 -7.27
N TYR A 402 -11.56 -10.39 -5.98
CA TYR A 402 -10.50 -10.17 -5.01
C TYR A 402 -10.85 -10.71 -3.63
N MET A 403 -9.89 -11.40 -3.02
CA MET A 403 -9.91 -11.79 -1.62
C MET A 403 -8.59 -11.34 -0.98
N GLU A 404 -8.68 -10.63 0.14
CA GLU A 404 -7.52 -10.16 0.89
C GLU A 404 -6.81 -11.33 1.57
N SER A 405 -5.48 -11.35 1.59
CA SER A 405 -4.74 -12.41 2.30
C SER A 405 -4.54 -12.03 3.76
N SER A 406 -4.73 -13.00 4.67
CA SER A 406 -4.30 -12.88 6.07
C SER A 406 -2.89 -13.48 6.25
N ASP A 407 -2.14 -13.02 7.27
CA ASP A 407 -0.82 -13.57 7.61
C ASP A 407 -0.91 -14.89 8.38
N ASN A 408 -2.11 -15.29 8.79
CA ASN A 408 -2.36 -16.58 9.41
C ASN A 408 -2.80 -17.54 8.30
N GLU A 409 -1.91 -18.46 7.89
CA GLU A 409 -2.23 -19.53 6.94
C GLU A 409 -3.33 -20.51 7.44
N ASP A 410 -3.78 -20.33 8.69
CA ASP A 410 -4.86 -21.09 9.34
C ASP A 410 -6.25 -20.44 9.21
N ASP A 411 -6.48 -19.57 8.21
CA ASP A 411 -7.87 -19.20 7.90
C ASP A 411 -8.60 -20.43 7.32
N GLU A 412 -9.38 -21.06 8.21
CA GLU A 412 -10.31 -22.16 8.01
C GLU A 412 -11.44 -21.85 6.98
N GLU A 413 -11.17 -21.21 5.85
CA GLU A 413 -12.22 -20.78 4.90
C GLU A 413 -12.54 -21.81 3.81
N THR A 414 -12.21 -23.08 4.05
CA THR A 414 -12.81 -24.25 3.40
C THR A 414 -13.39 -25.26 4.41
N LYS A 415 -13.77 -24.82 5.62
CA LYS A 415 -14.63 -25.66 6.48
C LYS A 415 -16.09 -25.53 6.08
N GLY A 416 -16.47 -26.40 5.14
CA GLY A 416 -17.72 -27.16 5.14
C GLY A 416 -19.04 -26.38 5.16
N MET A 417 -19.81 -26.54 4.08
CA MET A 417 -21.26 -26.48 4.19
C MET A 417 -21.70 -27.54 5.21
N LEU A 418 -22.45 -27.15 6.24
CA LEU A 418 -23.10 -28.13 7.10
C LEU A 418 -24.19 -28.84 6.27
N PRO A 419 -24.27 -30.19 6.35
CA PRO A 419 -25.04 -31.01 5.44
C PRO A 419 -26.57 -30.89 5.55
#